data_AF-A0A1B9GPW5-F1
#
_entry.id   AF-A0A1B9GPW5-F1
#
_cell.length_a   1.000
_cell.length_b   1.000
_cell.length_c   1.000
_cell.angle_alpha   90.00
_cell.angle_beta   90.00
_cell.angle_gamma   90.00
#
_symmetry.space_group_name_H-M   'P 1'
#
loop_
_entity.id
_entity.type
_entity.pdbx_description
1 polymer ?
#
loop_
_entity_poly.entity_id
_entity_poly.type
_entity_poly.pdbx_seq_one_letter_code
_entity_poly.pdbx_strand_id
1 'polypeptide(L)'
;MGAFDPVITYEKGTYIETDTGNKVSRKATISGATNIILGGKSIIQTGSILRGDLRRSTAGQHVVISMGRYCLIGEGAVIRPPGKMYKGAFTFYPVRISDFVHIGPGCIVEAAQIGNGVEIGKNSIIGKFVIIKDLVVILPDTVLPEGTVVPSFSVWAGNPGEPSSSEDVAPEQPWPQRNGNGTKRVVAQSCSYGLSQ
;
A
#
# COMPACT_ATOMS: atom_id res chain seq x y z
N MET A 1 -7.89 9.29 -1.12
CA MET A 1 -8.79 8.64 -2.09
C MET A 1 -7.96 8.57 -3.34
N GLY A 2 -7.17 7.50 -3.46
CA GLY A 2 -6.09 7.42 -4.43
C GLY A 2 -6.58 7.16 -5.85
N ALA A 3 -5.70 7.36 -6.82
CA ALA A 3 -6.04 7.43 -8.24
C ALA A 3 -6.54 6.08 -8.83
N PHE A 4 -6.39 4.97 -8.11
CA PHE A 4 -6.57 3.62 -8.65
C PHE A 4 -7.73 2.78 -8.09
N ASP A 5 -8.50 3.24 -7.10
CA ASP A 5 -9.46 2.36 -6.42
C ASP A 5 -10.93 2.76 -6.56
N PRO A 6 -11.84 1.79 -6.84
CA PRO A 6 -13.28 1.99 -6.72
C PRO A 6 -13.68 2.22 -5.25
N VAL A 7 -14.88 2.77 -5.03
CA VAL A 7 -15.42 3.02 -3.68
C VAL A 7 -15.49 1.72 -2.89
N ILE A 8 -14.52 1.52 -1.98
CA ILE A 8 -14.49 0.38 -1.07
C ILE A 8 -15.67 0.50 -0.10
N THR A 9 -16.71 -0.28 -0.37
CA THR A 9 -17.90 -0.37 0.46
C THR A 9 -17.64 -1.44 1.51
N TYR A 10 -17.51 -1.04 2.78
CA TYR A 10 -17.32 -1.98 3.89
C TYR A 10 -18.66 -2.26 4.57
N GLU A 11 -18.95 -3.54 4.84
CA GLU A 11 -20.05 -3.91 5.71
C GLU A 11 -19.67 -3.66 7.17
N LYS A 12 -20.43 -2.80 7.85
CA LYS A 12 -20.14 -2.37 9.24
C LYS A 12 -20.01 -3.54 10.23
N GLY A 13 -20.65 -4.68 9.99
CA GLY A 13 -20.58 -5.84 10.88
C GLY A 13 -19.23 -6.58 10.88
N THR A 14 -18.45 -6.45 9.81
CA THR A 14 -17.21 -7.22 9.59
C THR A 14 -15.98 -6.54 10.21
N TYR A 15 -16.11 -5.27 10.60
CA TYR A 15 -15.03 -4.45 11.11
C TYR A 15 -15.20 -4.14 12.59
N ILE A 16 -14.10 -4.14 13.32
CA ILE A 16 -13.97 -3.68 14.69
C ILE A 16 -13.50 -2.23 14.62
N GLU A 17 -14.24 -1.33 15.26
CA GLU A 17 -13.81 0.05 15.44
C GLU A 17 -13.15 0.19 16.81
N THR A 18 -11.97 0.80 16.83
CA THR A 18 -11.22 1.10 18.07
C THR A 18 -11.45 2.55 18.46
N ASP A 19 -11.19 2.90 19.73
CA ASP A 19 -11.38 4.26 20.26
C ASP A 19 -10.56 5.32 19.50
N THR A 20 -9.46 4.91 18.87
CA THR A 20 -8.60 5.75 18.03
C THR A 20 -9.14 5.92 16.60
N GLY A 21 -10.33 5.40 16.31
CA GLY A 21 -11.01 5.46 15.02
C GLY A 21 -10.44 4.49 13.97
N ASN A 22 -9.57 3.54 14.35
CA ASN A 22 -9.11 2.52 13.41
C ASN A 22 -10.19 1.48 13.18
N LYS A 23 -10.35 1.05 11.93
CA LYS A 23 -11.30 0.02 11.51
C LYS A 23 -10.52 -1.22 11.09
N VAL A 24 -10.63 -2.28 11.87
CA VAL A 24 -9.89 -3.53 11.66
C VAL A 24 -10.85 -4.64 11.29
N SER A 25 -10.64 -5.30 10.15
CA SER A 25 -11.45 -6.47 9.79
C SER A 25 -11.26 -7.61 10.79
N ARG A 26 -12.35 -8.28 11.19
CA ARG A 26 -12.32 -9.46 12.07
C ARG A 26 -11.56 -10.64 11.47
N LYS A 27 -11.42 -10.67 10.14
CA LYS A 27 -10.71 -11.71 9.39
C LYS A 27 -9.23 -11.38 9.16
N ALA A 28 -8.76 -10.21 9.60
CA ALA A 28 -7.35 -9.85 9.52
C ALA A 28 -6.55 -10.61 10.59
N THR A 29 -5.34 -11.06 10.23
CA THR A 29 -4.44 -11.77 11.15
C THR A 29 -3.38 -10.81 11.66
N ILE A 30 -3.48 -10.40 12.91
CA ILE A 30 -2.54 -9.47 13.55
C ILE A 30 -1.73 -10.25 14.58
N SER A 31 -0.44 -10.44 14.31
CA SER A 31 0.49 -11.11 15.23
C SER A 31 1.30 -10.06 15.99
N GLY A 32 1.46 -10.23 17.31
CA GLY A 32 2.26 -9.31 18.13
C GLY A 32 1.67 -7.90 18.21
N ALA A 33 0.38 -7.77 18.52
CA ALA A 33 -0.32 -6.49 18.59
C ALA A 33 0.34 -5.46 19.52
N THR A 34 1.03 -5.90 20.59
CA THR A 34 1.81 -5.02 21.48
C THR A 34 2.96 -4.30 20.79
N ASN A 35 3.44 -4.85 19.67
CA ASN A 35 4.58 -4.34 18.91
C ASN A 35 4.14 -3.52 17.68
N ILE A 36 2.83 -3.34 17.49
CA ILE A 36 2.23 -2.65 16.35
C ILE A 36 1.61 -1.36 16.86
N ILE A 37 2.01 -0.25 16.26
CA ILE A 37 1.44 1.07 16.55
C ILE A 37 0.62 1.50 15.35
N LEU A 38 -0.65 1.83 15.58
CA LEU A 38 -1.58 2.36 14.58
C LEU A 38 -1.83 3.84 14.84
N GLY A 39 -1.61 4.70 13.84
CA GLY A 39 -1.67 6.16 14.01
C GLY A 39 -3.07 6.75 14.19
N GLY A 40 -4.14 5.96 13.98
CA GLY A 40 -5.53 6.39 14.09
C GLY A 40 -6.20 6.55 12.73
N LYS A 41 -7.54 6.36 12.68
CA LYS A 41 -8.35 6.43 11.44
C LYS A 41 -7.84 5.57 10.28
N SER A 42 -7.07 4.53 10.58
CA SER A 42 -6.56 3.60 9.59
C SER A 42 -7.52 2.44 9.38
N ILE A 43 -7.55 1.89 8.17
CA ILE A 43 -8.47 0.84 7.74
C ILE A 43 -7.64 -0.38 7.34
N ILE A 44 -7.93 -1.51 7.97
CA ILE A 44 -7.28 -2.80 7.70
C ILE A 44 -8.33 -3.73 7.10
N GLN A 45 -8.18 -4.06 5.81
CA GLN A 45 -9.12 -4.92 5.09
C GLN A 45 -9.00 -6.40 5.48
N THR A 46 -10.00 -7.17 5.04
CA THR A 46 -10.10 -8.62 5.25
C THR A 46 -8.87 -9.38 4.74
N GLY A 47 -8.49 -10.45 5.42
CA GLY A 47 -7.38 -11.31 5.00
C GLY A 47 -5.99 -10.68 5.05
N SER A 48 -5.87 -9.40 5.42
CA SER A 48 -4.56 -8.77 5.63
C SER A 48 -3.83 -9.40 6.81
N ILE A 49 -2.51 -9.49 6.69
CA ILE A 49 -1.64 -10.15 7.66
C ILE A 49 -0.58 -9.14 8.12
N LEU A 50 -0.60 -8.82 9.41
CA LEU A 50 0.39 -7.95 10.04
C LEU A 50 1.28 -8.79 10.96
N ARG A 51 2.56 -8.91 10.60
CA ARG A 51 3.54 -9.71 11.35
C ARG A 51 4.38 -8.86 12.30
N GLY A 52 3.81 -8.53 13.46
CA GLY A 52 4.52 -7.88 14.58
C GLY A 52 5.27 -8.84 15.50
N ASP A 53 5.18 -10.16 15.25
CA ASP A 53 5.93 -11.21 15.96
C ASP A 53 7.43 -11.20 15.64
N LEU A 54 7.78 -10.74 14.44
CA LEU A 54 9.13 -10.70 13.90
C LEU A 54 9.92 -9.51 14.48
N ARG A 55 10.38 -9.66 15.72
CA ARG A 55 11.15 -8.63 16.44
C ARG A 55 12.66 -8.83 16.38
N ARG A 56 13.41 -7.78 16.72
CA ARG A 56 14.85 -7.86 16.95
C ARG A 56 15.16 -8.77 18.15
N SER A 57 16.25 -9.53 18.07
CA SER A 57 16.71 -10.45 19.14
C SER A 57 17.17 -9.74 20.42
N THR A 58 17.18 -8.40 20.46
CA THR A 58 17.57 -7.62 21.63
C THR A 58 16.44 -7.58 22.66
N ALA A 59 16.78 -7.62 23.95
CA ALA A 59 15.80 -7.44 25.02
C ALA A 59 15.21 -6.02 24.99
N GLY A 60 13.89 -5.89 25.18
CA GLY A 60 13.19 -4.60 25.24
C GLY A 60 11.83 -4.60 24.54
N GLN A 61 11.08 -3.51 24.71
CA GLN A 61 9.90 -3.22 23.90
C GLN A 61 10.37 -2.79 22.51
N HIS A 62 9.97 -3.51 21.48
CA HIS A 62 10.32 -3.20 20.10
C HIS A 62 9.06 -2.89 19.33
N VAL A 63 8.96 -1.67 18.83
CA VAL A 63 7.99 -1.33 17.80
C VAL A 63 8.48 -1.98 16.52
N VAL A 64 7.70 -2.91 15.99
CA VAL A 64 8.04 -3.69 14.79
C VAL A 64 7.35 -3.10 13.57
N ILE A 65 6.09 -2.70 13.70
CA ILE A 65 5.33 -2.02 12.65
C ILE A 65 4.79 -0.74 13.24
N SER A 66 5.21 0.40 12.67
CA SER A 66 4.67 1.71 13.02
C SER A 66 3.90 2.24 11.83
N MET A 67 2.62 2.53 12.01
CA MET A 67 1.75 3.11 10.99
C MET A 67 1.29 4.50 11.35
N GLY A 68 1.21 5.38 10.36
CA GLY A 68 0.63 6.70 10.46
C GLY A 68 -0.89 6.70 10.48
N ARG A 69 -1.46 7.88 10.27
CA ARG A 69 -2.89 8.17 10.19
C ARG A 69 -3.41 7.97 8.79
N TYR A 70 -4.71 7.64 8.68
CA TYR A 70 -5.40 7.52 7.39
C TYR A 70 -4.76 6.51 6.43
N CYS A 71 -4.13 5.46 6.97
CA CYS A 71 -3.58 4.39 6.15
C CYS A 71 -4.70 3.43 5.74
N LEU A 72 -4.66 2.97 4.50
CA LEU A 72 -5.54 1.93 3.97
C LEU A 72 -4.70 0.71 3.62
N ILE A 73 -4.95 -0.41 4.29
CA ILE A 73 -4.32 -1.69 3.97
C ILE A 73 -5.32 -2.54 3.18
N GLY A 74 -4.92 -2.90 1.96
CA GLY A 74 -5.70 -3.70 1.03
C GLY A 74 -5.97 -5.14 1.48
N GLU A 75 -6.94 -5.78 0.83
CA GLU A 75 -7.35 -7.15 1.11
C GLU A 75 -6.20 -8.12 0.84
N GLY A 76 -5.92 -9.04 1.76
CA GLY A 76 -4.83 -10.01 1.60
C GLY A 76 -3.42 -9.41 1.62
N ALA A 77 -3.26 -8.11 1.92
CA ALA A 77 -1.94 -7.50 2.00
C ALA A 77 -1.15 -8.05 3.19
N VAL A 78 0.12 -8.39 2.95
CA VAL A 78 1.02 -8.97 3.95
C VAL A 78 2.10 -7.96 4.29
N ILE A 79 2.08 -7.46 5.53
CA ILE A 79 3.14 -6.58 6.05
C ILE A 79 4.08 -7.43 6.89
N ARG A 80 5.30 -7.57 6.38
CA ARG A 80 6.36 -8.35 7.00
C ARG A 80 7.60 -7.48 7.21
N PRO A 81 8.09 -7.36 8.44
CA PRO A 81 9.36 -6.68 8.72
C PRO A 81 10.54 -7.25 7.92
N PRO A 82 11.37 -6.41 7.29
CA PRO A 82 12.57 -6.86 6.62
C PRO A 82 13.57 -7.44 7.63
N GLY A 83 14.09 -8.61 7.30
CA GLY A 83 15.11 -9.29 8.10
C GLY A 83 16.43 -9.38 7.35
N LYS A 84 17.53 -9.13 8.06
CA LYS A 84 18.89 -9.38 7.57
C LYS A 84 19.65 -10.21 8.59
N MET A 85 20.49 -11.11 8.10
CA MET A 85 21.42 -11.86 8.94
C MET A 85 22.58 -10.93 9.33
N TYR A 86 22.77 -10.74 10.63
CA TYR A 86 23.86 -9.94 11.17
C TYR A 86 24.64 -10.77 12.19
N LYS A 87 25.94 -10.99 11.93
CA LYS A 87 26.85 -11.75 12.82
C LYS A 87 26.28 -13.09 13.28
N GLY A 88 25.67 -13.87 12.37
CA GLY A 88 25.10 -15.18 12.69
C GLY A 88 23.71 -15.16 13.33
N ALA A 89 23.18 -14.00 13.72
CA ALA A 89 21.84 -13.85 14.28
C ALA A 89 20.87 -13.24 13.26
N PHE A 90 19.66 -13.80 13.15
CA PHE A 90 18.62 -13.24 12.30
C PHE A 90 17.96 -12.05 13.02
N THR A 91 18.08 -10.85 12.46
CA THR A 91 17.52 -9.63 13.04
C THR A 91 16.53 -8.99 12.09
N PHE A 92 15.33 -8.71 12.61
CA PHE A 92 14.31 -7.93 11.94
C PHE A 92 14.47 -6.44 12.25
N TYR A 93 14.21 -5.63 11.23
CA TYR A 93 14.16 -4.17 11.31
C TYR A 93 12.71 -3.71 11.25
N PRO A 94 12.36 -2.65 11.99
CA PRO A 94 10.99 -2.18 12.02
C PRO A 94 10.59 -1.56 10.67
N VAL A 95 9.32 -1.75 10.30
CA VAL A 95 8.68 -1.08 9.16
C VAL A 95 8.06 0.22 9.64
N ARG A 96 8.38 1.33 8.99
CA ARG A 96 7.74 2.62 9.24
C ARG A 96 6.88 3.03 8.06
N ILE A 97 5.58 3.14 8.30
CA ILE A 97 4.58 3.60 7.34
C ILE A 97 4.10 4.97 7.82
N SER A 98 4.26 5.99 6.98
CA SER A 98 3.81 7.36 7.29
C SER A 98 2.30 7.53 7.11
N ASP A 99 1.81 8.77 7.09
CA ASP A 99 0.40 9.10 6.94
C ASP A 99 -0.07 8.96 5.46
N PHE A 100 -1.38 8.80 5.27
CA PHE A 100 -2.04 8.75 3.96
C PHE A 100 -1.48 7.71 2.98
N VAL A 101 -1.01 6.58 3.51
CA VAL A 101 -0.51 5.48 2.67
C VAL A 101 -1.67 4.59 2.24
N HIS A 102 -1.74 4.33 0.95
CA HIS A 102 -2.68 3.40 0.33
C HIS A 102 -1.92 2.16 -0.14
N ILE A 103 -2.22 1.01 0.45
CA ILE A 103 -1.65 -0.28 0.05
C ILE A 103 -2.74 -1.08 -0.65
N GLY A 104 -2.51 -1.44 -1.91
CA GLY A 104 -3.42 -2.23 -2.71
C GLY A 104 -3.65 -3.66 -2.19
N PRO A 105 -4.66 -4.35 -2.72
CA PRO A 105 -4.93 -5.74 -2.37
C PRO A 105 -3.83 -6.67 -2.89
N GLY A 106 -3.54 -7.74 -2.15
CA GLY A 106 -2.54 -8.75 -2.51
C GLY A 106 -1.09 -8.29 -2.42
N CYS A 107 -0.82 -7.09 -1.89
CA CYS A 107 0.54 -6.55 -1.82
C CYS A 107 1.36 -7.21 -0.72
N ILE A 108 2.65 -7.39 -0.98
CA ILE A 108 3.62 -7.88 0.00
C ILE A 108 4.58 -6.75 0.32
N VAL A 109 4.63 -6.34 1.59
CA VAL A 109 5.42 -5.19 2.03
C VAL A 109 6.55 -5.65 2.96
N GLU A 110 7.78 -5.64 2.45
CA GLU A 110 9.03 -5.84 3.21
C GLU A 110 9.90 -4.56 3.28
N ALA A 111 9.30 -3.39 3.03
CA ALA A 111 9.97 -2.09 3.06
C ALA A 111 10.55 -1.75 4.45
N ALA A 112 11.63 -0.97 4.48
CA ALA A 112 12.09 -0.35 5.73
C ALA A 112 11.27 0.90 6.07
N GLN A 113 10.94 1.70 5.06
CA GLN A 113 10.21 2.95 5.24
C GLN A 113 9.33 3.27 4.04
N ILE A 114 8.11 3.72 4.32
CA ILE A 114 7.14 4.23 3.34
C ILE A 114 6.80 5.67 3.71
N GLY A 115 6.99 6.57 2.75
CA GLY A 115 6.70 8.00 2.87
C GLY A 115 5.22 8.33 2.96
N ASN A 116 4.92 9.62 3.11
CA ASN A 116 3.56 10.14 3.17
C ASN A 116 2.92 10.17 1.78
N GLY A 117 1.63 9.84 1.69
CA GLY A 117 0.86 9.97 0.45
C GLY A 117 1.33 9.01 -0.65
N VAL A 118 1.85 7.85 -0.23
CA VAL A 118 2.28 6.79 -1.14
C VAL A 118 1.09 5.93 -1.53
N GLU A 119 0.96 5.66 -2.82
CA GLU A 119 -0.04 4.75 -3.37
C GLU A 119 0.66 3.53 -3.95
N ILE A 120 0.32 2.34 -3.45
CA ILE A 120 0.83 1.06 -3.91
C ILE A 120 -0.29 0.32 -4.62
N GLY A 121 -0.12 0.06 -5.91
CA GLY A 121 -1.06 -0.71 -6.71
C GLY A 121 -1.20 -2.16 -6.25
N LYS A 122 -2.27 -2.82 -6.67
CA LYS A 122 -2.58 -4.22 -6.36
C LYS A 122 -1.43 -5.18 -6.75
N ASN A 123 -1.30 -6.29 -6.03
CA ASN A 123 -0.31 -7.35 -6.25
C ASN A 123 1.16 -6.90 -6.30
N SER A 124 1.46 -5.68 -5.87
CA SER A 124 2.83 -5.17 -5.91
C SER A 124 3.65 -5.78 -4.77
N ILE A 125 4.89 -6.13 -5.07
CA ILE A 125 5.82 -6.76 -4.14
C ILE A 125 6.91 -5.75 -3.83
N ILE A 126 6.99 -5.34 -2.57
CA ILE A 126 8.01 -4.41 -2.09
C ILE A 126 9.13 -5.20 -1.46
N GLY A 127 10.30 -5.17 -2.09
CA GLY A 127 11.49 -5.87 -1.62
C GLY A 127 11.98 -5.42 -0.24
N LYS A 128 12.92 -6.20 0.29
CA LYS A 128 13.50 -5.97 1.61
C LYS A 128 14.28 -4.66 1.65
N PHE A 129 14.14 -3.92 2.75
CA PHE A 129 14.88 -2.67 2.97
C PHE A 129 14.63 -1.58 1.91
N VAL A 130 13.55 -1.69 1.14
CA VAL A 130 13.15 -0.63 0.22
C VAL A 130 12.76 0.61 1.02
N ILE A 131 13.17 1.77 0.53
CA ILE A 131 12.82 3.08 1.09
C ILE A 131 11.99 3.80 0.04
N ILE A 132 10.70 3.94 0.31
CA ILE A 132 9.79 4.73 -0.51
C ILE A 132 9.68 6.12 0.12
N LYS A 133 9.97 7.16 -0.67
CA LYS A 133 9.83 8.55 -0.24
C LYS A 133 8.37 9.02 -0.41
N ASP A 134 8.15 10.32 -0.26
CA ASP A 134 6.80 10.88 -0.20
C ASP A 134 6.18 11.05 -1.59
N LEU A 135 4.85 10.94 -1.68
CA LEU A 135 4.06 11.18 -2.89
C LEU A 135 4.52 10.31 -4.08
N VAL A 136 4.76 9.04 -3.79
CA VAL A 136 5.17 8.03 -4.77
C VAL A 136 3.97 7.21 -5.18
N VAL A 137 3.88 6.91 -6.48
CA VAL A 137 2.88 5.99 -7.02
C VAL A 137 3.60 4.76 -7.55
N ILE A 138 3.23 3.59 -7.03
CA ILE A 138 3.69 2.30 -7.53
C ILE A 138 2.52 1.68 -8.29
N LEU A 139 2.71 1.38 -9.57
CA LEU A 139 1.67 0.78 -10.38
C LEU A 139 1.36 -0.66 -9.92
N PRO A 140 0.18 -1.20 -10.30
CA PRO A 140 -0.15 -2.60 -10.09
C PRO A 140 0.91 -3.56 -10.60
N ASP A 141 0.99 -4.74 -9.99
CA ASP A 141 1.82 -5.87 -10.43
C ASP A 141 3.33 -5.51 -10.53
N THR A 142 3.76 -4.49 -9.78
CA THR A 142 5.15 -3.98 -9.78
C THR A 142 5.98 -4.64 -8.69
N VAL A 143 7.21 -4.99 -9.00
CA VAL A 143 8.13 -5.66 -8.06
C VAL A 143 9.34 -4.78 -7.80
N LEU A 144 9.39 -4.13 -6.62
CA LEU A 144 10.55 -3.34 -6.23
C LEU A 144 11.69 -4.27 -5.76
N PRO A 145 12.89 -4.13 -6.34
CA PRO A 145 14.05 -4.89 -5.90
C PRO A 145 14.42 -4.54 -4.45
N GLU A 146 15.13 -5.44 -3.78
CA GLU A 146 15.63 -5.18 -2.43
C GLU A 146 16.64 -4.03 -2.39
N GLY A 147 16.57 -3.21 -1.34
CA GLY A 147 17.46 -2.06 -1.14
C GLY A 147 17.19 -0.86 -2.06
N THR A 148 16.19 -0.91 -2.93
CA THR A 148 15.82 0.20 -3.82
C THR A 148 15.36 1.42 -3.02
N VAL A 149 15.80 2.60 -3.45
CA VAL A 149 15.34 3.88 -2.93
C VAL A 149 14.49 4.55 -4.00
N VAL A 150 13.20 4.65 -3.73
CA VAL A 150 12.24 5.30 -4.62
C VAL A 150 12.16 6.80 -4.27
N PRO A 151 12.57 7.71 -5.17
CA PRO A 151 12.58 9.15 -4.90
C PRO A 151 11.16 9.72 -4.81
N SER A 152 11.00 10.86 -4.12
CA SER A 152 9.69 11.51 -4.00
C SER A 152 9.15 11.92 -5.37
N PHE A 153 7.82 11.97 -5.52
CA PHE A 153 7.14 12.39 -6.76
C PHE A 153 7.47 11.53 -7.99
N SER A 154 7.87 10.27 -7.78
CA SER A 154 8.14 9.35 -8.88
C SER A 154 7.05 8.30 -9.02
N VAL A 155 6.85 7.85 -10.26
CA VAL A 155 6.00 6.70 -10.58
C VAL A 155 6.91 5.52 -10.89
N TRP A 156 6.62 4.37 -10.30
CA TRP A 156 7.38 3.14 -10.52
C TRP A 156 6.48 2.05 -11.07
N ALA A 157 6.98 1.34 -12.07
CA ALA A 157 6.25 0.32 -12.79
C ALA A 157 7.17 -0.83 -13.20
N GLY A 158 6.61 -2.01 -13.40
CA GLY A 158 7.30 -3.14 -14.00
C GLY A 158 7.85 -4.17 -13.02
N ASN A 159 8.43 -5.23 -13.58
CA ASN A 159 9.00 -6.35 -12.84
C ASN A 159 10.31 -6.77 -13.54
N PRO A 160 11.48 -6.28 -13.11
CA PRO A 160 11.72 -5.44 -11.93
C PRO A 160 11.21 -4.01 -12.08
N GLY A 161 10.90 -3.36 -10.95
CA GLY A 161 10.35 -2.02 -10.91
C GLY A 161 11.38 -0.98 -11.31
N GLU A 162 11.02 -0.18 -12.32
CA GLU A 162 11.81 0.91 -12.87
C GLU A 162 10.99 2.22 -12.80
N PRO A 163 11.66 3.38 -12.76
CA PRO A 163 10.96 4.65 -12.83
C PRO A 163 10.31 4.80 -14.20
N SER A 164 8.98 4.85 -14.25
CA SER A 164 8.23 5.19 -15.46
C SER A 164 8.21 6.72 -15.59
N SER A 165 8.47 7.23 -16.79
CA SER A 165 8.18 8.63 -17.12
C SER A 165 6.72 8.93 -16.82
N SER A 166 6.45 10.08 -16.20
CA SER A 166 5.14 10.55 -15.74
C SER A 166 4.04 10.66 -16.80
N GLU A 167 4.33 10.29 -18.05
CA GLU A 167 3.41 10.31 -19.19
C GLU A 167 2.49 9.09 -19.22
N ASP A 168 2.84 7.99 -18.53
CA ASP A 168 2.10 6.73 -18.60
C ASP A 168 0.95 6.61 -17.56
N VAL A 169 0.86 7.54 -16.60
CA VAL A 169 -0.27 7.60 -15.65
C VAL A 169 -1.33 8.55 -16.21
N ALA A 170 -1.87 8.21 -17.38
CA ALA A 170 -3.20 8.68 -17.73
C ALA A 170 -4.17 8.01 -16.74
N PRO A 171 -5.03 8.76 -16.04
CA PRO A 171 -6.10 8.14 -15.26
C PRO A 171 -7.01 7.41 -16.26
N GLU A 172 -6.90 6.08 -16.31
CA GLU A 172 -7.89 5.25 -16.97
C GLU A 172 -9.17 5.31 -16.12
N GLN A 173 -9.95 6.37 -16.34
CA GLN A 173 -11.31 6.51 -15.84
C GLN A 173 -12.24 6.59 -17.06
N PRO A 174 -12.91 5.50 -17.46
CA PRO A 174 -14.17 5.65 -18.18
C PRO A 174 -15.16 6.28 -17.20
N TRP A 175 -15.32 7.60 -17.27
CA TRP A 175 -16.37 8.28 -16.52
C TRP A 175 -17.72 7.68 -16.93
N PRO A 176 -18.58 7.20 -16.00
CA PRO A 176 -19.96 6.99 -16.35
C PRO A 176 -20.59 8.37 -16.54
N GLN A 177 -20.73 8.81 -17.78
CA GLN A 177 -21.53 9.98 -18.10
C GLN A 177 -22.98 9.72 -17.63
N ARG A 178 -23.49 10.64 -16.82
CA ARG A 178 -24.88 10.65 -16.36
C ARG A 178 -25.72 11.32 -17.45
N ASN A 179 -26.40 10.51 -18.25
CA ASN A 179 -27.30 11.01 -19.27
C ASN A 179 -28.62 11.41 -18.58
N GLY A 180 -29.09 12.62 -18.85
CA GLY A 180 -30.38 13.16 -18.40
C GLY A 180 -31.60 12.52 -19.06
N ASN A 181 -31.57 11.22 -19.36
CA ASN A 181 -32.73 10.39 -19.68
C ASN A 181 -32.38 8.95 -19.28
N GLY A 182 -33.07 8.43 -18.28
CA GLY A 182 -32.73 7.18 -17.60
C GLY A 182 -32.77 5.97 -18.53
N THR A 183 -31.63 5.61 -19.12
CA THR A 183 -31.18 4.26 -19.49
C THR A 183 -29.72 4.39 -19.94
N LYS A 184 -28.82 3.65 -19.28
CA LYS A 184 -27.35 3.82 -19.39
C LYS A 184 -26.81 3.31 -20.73
N ARG A 185 -26.09 4.18 -21.46
CA ARG A 185 -25.01 3.83 -22.40
C ARG A 185 -23.94 4.91 -22.32
N VAL A 186 -22.66 4.53 -22.31
CA VAL A 186 -21.55 5.43 -22.62
C VAL A 186 -20.77 4.81 -23.77
N VAL A 187 -20.75 5.54 -24.88
CA VAL A 187 -19.93 5.31 -26.06
C VAL A 187 -18.60 6.01 -25.80
N ALA A 188 -17.49 5.29 -25.91
CA ALA A 188 -16.17 5.89 -25.94
C ALA A 188 -16.02 6.66 -27.26
N GLN A 189 -15.79 7.96 -27.18
CA GLN A 189 -15.44 8.79 -28.32
C GLN A 189 -13.92 8.68 -28.52
N SER A 190 -13.55 8.14 -29.66
CA SER A 190 -12.18 7.99 -30.17
C SER A 190 -11.37 9.28 -30.04
N CYS A 191 -10.17 9.20 -29.44
CA CYS A 191 -9.14 10.21 -29.66
C CYS A 191 -8.10 9.61 -30.60
N SER A 192 -8.13 10.10 -31.83
CA SER A 192 -7.23 9.82 -32.94
C SER A 192 -5.77 10.09 -32.58
N TYR A 193 -4.92 9.12 -32.88
CA TYR A 193 -3.48 9.29 -33.04
C TYR A 193 -3.21 10.34 -34.12
N GLY A 194 -2.56 11.43 -33.75
CA GLY A 194 -1.80 12.27 -34.67
C GLY A 194 -0.33 11.87 -34.59
N LEU A 195 0.07 10.89 -35.40
CA LEU A 195 1.47 10.55 -35.68
C LEU A 195 2.14 11.67 -36.51
N SER A 196 3.39 11.99 -36.14
CA SER A 196 4.52 12.47 -36.98
C SER A 196 4.23 13.28 -38.25
N GLN A 197 4.74 14.52 -38.33
CA GLN A 197 6.05 14.85 -38.94
C GLN A 197 6.61 16.11 -38.29
#